data_AF-A0A645BD18-F1
#
_entry.id   AF-A0A645BD18-F1
#
_cell.length_a   1.000
_cell.length_b   1.000
_cell.length_c   1.000
_cell.angle_alpha   90.00
_cell.angle_beta   90.00
_cell.angle_gamma   90.00
#
_symmetry.space_group_name_H-M   'P 1'
#
loop_
_entity.id
_entity.type
_entity.pdbx_description
1 polymer ?
#
loop_
_entity_poly.entity_id
_entity_poly.type
_entity_poly.pdbx_seq_one_letter_code
_entity_poly.pdbx_strand_id
1 'polypeptide(L)'
;MGAVIVYLYARTYWVRAYLTKASREMTSLAISGTNLALAAGLVTLLLRVSSHGWLPLLWVHLASMGLTGIVGHRILAGRRSGDTVGSGWNMAYAWENLALVSAMQISSVVAAPRLGLSFNAGLRGASTLLGPLNVLFGGARLTLLPRMARSPRSRQLLVGSSAALSLAGLGWVVILYWLLVFAGPAVLGDSWQVTRDMLPWVGATYVTQGAYLAAFIHARAVVLDSVVRSARVVQLGLVVLGTAVAMVAVDWRIYVAGNALANVVAFLMIFSAGSARASVEARGGAQP
;
A
#
# COMPACT_ATOMS: atom_id res chain seq x y z
N MET A 1 8.01 -21.51 -11.43
CA MET A 1 7.29 -20.67 -12.41
C MET A 1 5.77 -20.90 -12.44
N GLY A 2 5.28 -22.14 -12.41
CA GLY A 2 3.83 -22.43 -12.49
C GLY A 2 2.97 -21.73 -11.43
N ALA A 3 3.42 -21.64 -10.18
CA ALA A 3 2.65 -21.03 -9.09
C ALA A 3 2.41 -19.52 -9.25
N VAL A 4 3.35 -18.77 -9.84
CA VAL A 4 3.19 -17.32 -10.08
C VAL A 4 2.22 -17.07 -11.23
N ILE A 5 2.29 -17.89 -12.28
CA ILE A 5 1.36 -17.83 -13.41
C ILE A 5 -0.05 -18.20 -12.94
N VAL A 6 -0.18 -19.27 -12.13
CA VAL A 6 -1.45 -19.69 -11.53
C VAL A 6 -2.00 -18.64 -10.57
N TYR A 7 -1.16 -17.98 -9.77
CA TYR A 7 -1.59 -16.89 -8.88
C TYR A 7 -2.08 -15.67 -9.67
N LEU A 8 -1.36 -15.26 -10.72
CA LEU A 8 -1.78 -14.17 -11.60
C LEU A 8 -3.06 -14.53 -12.37
N TYR A 9 -3.20 -15.78 -12.83
CA TYR A 9 -4.42 -16.27 -13.48
C TYR A 9 -5.60 -16.32 -12.50
N ALA A 10 -5.42 -16.90 -11.31
CA ALA A 10 -6.45 -17.01 -10.29
C ALA A 10 -6.89 -15.63 -9.79
N ARG A 11 -5.95 -14.69 -9.58
CA ARG A 11 -6.25 -13.29 -9.24
C ARG A 11 -7.03 -12.62 -10.37
N THR A 12 -6.65 -12.83 -11.63
CA THR A 12 -7.35 -12.26 -12.80
C THR A 12 -8.74 -12.85 -12.97
N TYR A 13 -8.91 -14.15 -12.74
CA TYR A 13 -10.18 -14.86 -12.84
C TYR A 13 -11.12 -14.49 -11.69
N TRP A 14 -10.62 -14.41 -10.46
CA TRP A 14 -11.40 -13.99 -9.29
C TRP A 14 -11.86 -12.54 -9.42
N VAL A 15 -10.98 -11.65 -9.90
CA VAL A 15 -11.32 -10.25 -10.19
C VAL A 15 -12.35 -10.15 -11.32
N ARG A 16 -12.25 -10.97 -12.38
CA ARG A 16 -13.28 -11.04 -13.43
C ARG A 16 -14.61 -11.55 -12.89
N ALA A 17 -14.62 -12.67 -12.15
CA ALA A 17 -15.84 -13.28 -11.60
C ALA A 17 -16.55 -12.40 -10.57
N TYR A 18 -15.79 -11.67 -9.74
CA TYR A 18 -16.33 -10.72 -8.77
C TYR A 18 -16.93 -9.47 -9.46
N LEU A 19 -16.40 -9.07 -10.61
CA LEU A 19 -16.82 -7.88 -11.35
C LEU A 19 -17.87 -8.14 -12.44
N THR A 20 -18.04 -9.38 -12.92
CA THR A 20 -19.15 -9.76 -13.81
C THR A 20 -20.53 -9.58 -13.16
N LYS A 21 -20.60 -9.50 -11.83
CA LYS A 21 -21.84 -9.18 -11.10
C LYS A 21 -22.07 -7.67 -10.92
N ALA A 22 -21.12 -6.81 -11.31
CA ALA A 22 -21.17 -5.35 -11.12
C ALA A 22 -20.57 -4.58 -12.30
N SER A 23 -21.31 -4.54 -13.41
CA SER A 23 -21.21 -3.62 -14.58
C SER A 23 -19.84 -3.37 -15.25
N ARG A 24 -19.79 -3.81 -16.53
CA ARG A 24 -19.08 -3.32 -17.74
C ARG A 24 -17.54 -3.38 -17.85
N GLU A 25 -17.12 -4.23 -18.81
CA GLU A 25 -15.92 -4.32 -19.68
C GLU A 25 -14.70 -3.40 -19.47
N MET A 26 -14.84 -2.13 -19.08
CA MET A 26 -13.71 -1.21 -18.91
C MET A 26 -12.83 -1.52 -17.69
N THR A 27 -13.39 -1.99 -16.58
CA THR A 27 -12.62 -2.46 -15.41
C THR A 27 -11.83 -3.72 -15.74
N SER A 28 -12.39 -4.61 -16.57
CA SER A 28 -11.69 -5.78 -17.10
C SER A 28 -10.51 -5.37 -17.99
N LEU A 29 -10.70 -4.40 -18.88
CA LEU A 29 -9.67 -3.91 -19.80
C LEU A 29 -8.53 -3.18 -19.07
N ALA A 30 -8.85 -2.36 -18.07
CA ALA A 30 -7.90 -1.64 -17.22
C ALA A 30 -6.95 -2.59 -16.46
N ILE A 31 -7.53 -3.61 -15.84
CA ILE A 31 -6.79 -4.58 -15.04
C ILE A 31 -6.00 -5.52 -15.97
N SER A 32 -6.58 -5.90 -17.11
CA SER A 32 -5.89 -6.66 -18.15
C SER A 32 -4.70 -5.87 -18.72
N GLY A 33 -4.83 -4.56 -18.95
CA GLY A 33 -3.75 -3.69 -19.41
C GLY A 33 -2.65 -3.49 -18.37
N THR A 34 -3.00 -3.37 -17.09
CA THR A 34 -2.01 -3.28 -16.00
C THR A 34 -1.24 -4.59 -15.84
N ASN A 35 -1.94 -5.73 -15.94
CA ASN A 35 -1.32 -7.05 -15.90
C ASN A 35 -0.47 -7.32 -17.16
N LEU A 36 -0.89 -6.83 -18.34
CA LEU A 36 -0.13 -6.93 -19.59
C LEU A 36 1.14 -6.07 -19.53
N ALA A 37 1.08 -4.86 -18.97
CA ALA A 37 2.26 -4.02 -18.76
C ALA A 37 3.25 -4.64 -17.76
N LEU A 38 2.74 -5.26 -16.69
CA LEU A 38 3.57 -6.03 -15.75
C LEU A 38 4.18 -7.27 -16.42
N ALA A 39 3.43 -7.98 -17.25
CA ALA A 39 3.91 -9.15 -18.00
C ALA A 39 4.96 -8.74 -19.06
N ALA A 40 4.74 -7.64 -19.77
CA ALA A 40 5.70 -7.08 -20.74
C ALA A 40 6.99 -6.62 -20.05
N GLY A 41 6.89 -5.97 -18.87
CA GLY A 41 8.03 -5.64 -18.04
C GLY A 41 8.82 -6.87 -17.58
N LEU A 42 8.12 -7.95 -17.23
CA LEU A 42 8.72 -9.23 -16.85
C LEU A 42 9.40 -9.93 -18.04
N VAL A 43 8.80 -9.91 -19.23
CA VAL A 43 9.39 -10.45 -20.47
C VAL A 43 10.63 -9.64 -20.88
N THR A 44 10.59 -8.32 -20.75
CA THR A 44 11.75 -7.46 -21.00
C THR A 44 12.89 -7.75 -20.02
N LEU A 45 12.55 -8.05 -18.76
CA LEU A 45 13.47 -8.45 -17.69
C LEU A 45 14.12 -9.82 -17.94
N LEU A 46 13.42 -10.74 -18.60
CA LEU A 46 13.95 -12.06 -18.99
C LEU A 46 14.83 -11.99 -20.25
N LEU A 47 14.64 -10.97 -21.10
CA LEU A 47 15.30 -10.88 -22.41
C LEU A 47 16.55 -10.00 -22.42
N ARG A 48 16.79 -9.13 -21.42
CA ARG A 48 17.99 -8.27 -21.37
C ARG A 48 18.52 -8.06 -19.96
N VAL A 49 19.43 -8.94 -19.53
CA VAL A 49 20.37 -8.65 -18.45
C VAL A 49 21.60 -8.01 -19.10
N SER A 50 21.58 -6.69 -19.31
CA SER A 50 22.79 -5.90 -19.58
C SER A 50 23.01 -4.90 -18.44
N SER A 51 24.28 -4.53 -18.23
CA SER A 51 24.82 -3.84 -17.04
C SER A 51 24.17 -2.49 -16.68
N HIS A 52 23.26 -1.95 -17.50
CA HIS A 52 22.58 -0.65 -17.31
C HIS A 52 21.04 -0.77 -17.35
N GLY A 53 20.47 -1.98 -17.26
CA GLY A 53 19.04 -2.27 -17.49
C GLY A 53 18.04 -1.86 -16.40
N TRP A 54 18.44 -1.13 -15.35
CA TRP A 54 17.52 -0.78 -14.25
C TRP A 54 16.63 0.43 -14.55
N LEU A 55 17.06 1.33 -15.43
CA LEU A 55 16.29 2.53 -15.80
C LEU A 55 14.99 2.18 -16.55
N PRO A 56 15.00 1.31 -17.59
CA PRO A 56 13.77 0.84 -18.24
C PRO A 56 12.82 0.13 -17.27
N LEU A 57 13.36 -0.59 -16.28
CA LEU A 57 12.57 -1.27 -15.24
C LEU A 57 11.86 -0.27 -14.32
N LEU A 58 12.58 0.77 -13.89
CA LEU A 58 12.00 1.87 -13.12
C LEU A 58 10.87 2.54 -13.92
N TRP A 59 11.09 2.83 -15.21
CA TRP A 59 10.08 3.45 -16.07
C TRP A 59 8.86 2.58 -16.32
N VAL A 60 9.01 1.28 -16.59
CA VAL A 60 7.88 0.36 -16.77
C VAL A 60 7.08 0.20 -15.47
N HIS A 61 7.76 0.15 -14.33
CA HIS A 61 7.09 0.03 -13.04
C HIS A 61 6.33 1.31 -12.67
N LEU A 62 6.97 2.48 -12.80
CA LEU A 62 6.33 3.79 -12.62
C LEU A 62 5.17 4.00 -13.60
N ALA A 63 5.32 3.59 -14.86
CA ALA A 63 4.25 3.65 -15.86
C ALA A 63 3.06 2.75 -15.50
N SER A 64 3.29 1.55 -14.97
CA SER A 64 2.21 0.64 -14.55
C SER A 64 1.39 1.19 -13.38
N MET A 65 2.06 1.87 -12.43
CA MET A 65 1.41 2.54 -11.30
C MET A 65 0.69 3.82 -11.72
N GLY A 66 1.28 4.59 -12.65
CA GLY A 66 0.65 5.75 -13.26
C GLY A 66 -0.62 5.37 -14.04
N LEU A 67 -0.58 4.27 -14.79
CA LEU A 67 -1.74 3.75 -15.53
C LEU A 67 -2.88 3.35 -14.59
N THR A 68 -2.58 2.68 -13.47
CA THR A 68 -3.62 2.30 -12.50
C THR A 68 -4.27 3.53 -11.86
N GLY A 69 -3.50 4.58 -11.59
CA GLY A 69 -4.02 5.86 -11.10
C GLY A 69 -4.91 6.59 -12.12
N ILE A 70 -4.46 6.68 -13.38
CA ILE A 70 -5.19 7.34 -14.48
C ILE A 70 -6.49 6.60 -14.81
N VAL A 71 -6.45 5.27 -14.86
CA VAL A 71 -7.63 4.47 -15.19
C VAL A 71 -8.63 4.47 -14.03
N GLY A 72 -8.16 4.42 -12.78
CA GLY A 72 -9.02 4.63 -11.61
C GLY A 72 -9.75 5.98 -11.65
N HIS A 73 -9.05 7.04 -12.02
CA HIS A 73 -9.63 8.38 -12.18
C HIS A 73 -10.69 8.42 -13.29
N ARG A 74 -10.43 7.83 -14.47
CA ARG A 74 -11.40 7.84 -15.59
C ARG A 74 -12.66 7.04 -15.28
N ILE A 75 -12.56 5.91 -14.58
CA ILE A 75 -13.71 5.09 -14.18
C ILE A 75 -14.61 5.85 -13.18
N LEU A 76 -14.01 6.62 -12.28
CA LEU A 76 -14.74 7.45 -11.31
C LEU A 76 -15.34 8.71 -11.95
N ALA A 77 -14.66 9.30 -12.95
CA ALA A 77 -15.15 10.46 -13.70
C ALA A 77 -16.33 10.11 -14.63
N GLY A 78 -16.35 8.92 -15.24
CA GLY A 78 -17.39 8.51 -16.19
C GLY A 78 -18.76 8.18 -15.57
N ARG A 79 -18.90 8.15 -14.25
CA ARG A 79 -20.17 7.84 -13.55
C ARG A 79 -20.95 9.07 -13.06
N ARG A 80 -20.49 10.30 -13.34
CA ARG A 80 -21.00 11.53 -12.70
C ARG A 80 -21.42 12.61 -13.69
N SER A 81 -22.48 12.36 -14.46
CA SER A 81 -23.19 13.43 -15.18
C SER A 81 -24.37 14.01 -14.40
N GLY A 82 -24.38 13.94 -13.05
CA GLY A 82 -25.51 14.40 -12.24
C GLY A 82 -25.19 14.92 -10.83
N ASP A 83 -24.14 14.41 -10.16
CA ASP A 83 -23.80 14.83 -8.79
C ASP A 83 -22.60 15.80 -8.76
N THR A 84 -22.88 17.06 -8.48
CA THR A 84 -21.90 18.17 -8.28
C THR A 84 -20.96 17.95 -7.08
N VAL A 85 -21.26 17.01 -6.19
CA VAL A 85 -20.45 16.69 -5.00
C VAL A 85 -19.21 15.82 -5.34
N GLY A 86 -19.00 15.52 -6.62
CA GLY A 86 -18.13 14.42 -7.04
C GLY A 86 -16.93 14.69 -7.92
N SER A 87 -16.80 15.87 -8.53
CA SER A 87 -15.72 16.12 -9.52
C SER A 87 -14.34 16.31 -8.88
N GLY A 88 -14.28 16.50 -7.56
CA GLY A 88 -13.04 16.73 -6.80
C GLY A 88 -12.29 15.49 -6.34
N TRP A 89 -12.67 14.27 -6.78
CA TRP A 89 -11.81 13.07 -6.63
C TRP A 89 -10.64 13.18 -7.62
N ASN A 90 -9.82 14.20 -7.33
CA ASN A 90 -8.91 14.88 -8.22
C ASN A 90 -7.73 13.99 -8.60
N MET A 91 -7.20 14.21 -9.79
CA MET A 91 -5.87 13.78 -10.22
C MET A 91 -4.79 13.90 -9.11
N ALA A 92 -4.93 14.87 -8.20
CA ALA A 92 -4.13 15.01 -6.99
C ALA A 92 -4.07 13.74 -6.12
N TYR A 93 -5.18 13.01 -5.94
CA TYR A 93 -5.19 11.75 -5.19
C TYR A 93 -4.40 10.64 -5.90
N ALA A 94 -4.54 10.56 -7.22
CA ALA A 94 -3.79 9.61 -8.03
C ALA A 94 -2.29 9.91 -7.93
N TRP A 95 -1.91 11.19 -8.03
CA TRP A 95 -0.53 11.64 -7.86
C TRP A 95 0.01 11.40 -6.44
N GLU A 96 -0.78 11.66 -5.40
CA GLU A 96 -0.37 11.42 -4.01
C GLU A 96 -0.12 9.93 -3.74
N ASN A 97 -0.96 9.05 -4.28
CA ASN A 97 -0.73 7.60 -4.15
C ASN A 97 0.43 7.13 -5.01
N LEU A 98 0.54 7.63 -6.24
CA LEU A 98 1.66 7.31 -7.12
C LEU A 98 2.98 7.73 -6.47
N ALA A 99 3.06 8.95 -5.92
CA ALA A 99 4.23 9.44 -5.21
C ALA A 99 4.59 8.57 -4.02
N LEU A 100 3.62 8.17 -3.19
CA LEU A 100 3.86 7.30 -2.03
C LEU A 100 4.40 5.92 -2.43
N VAL A 101 3.72 5.24 -3.36
CA VAL A 101 4.13 3.90 -3.76
C VAL A 101 5.46 3.94 -4.52
N SER A 102 5.65 4.95 -5.39
CA SER A 102 6.91 5.16 -6.09
C SER A 102 8.06 5.47 -5.14
N ALA A 103 7.82 6.29 -4.10
CA ALA A 103 8.84 6.63 -3.11
C ALA A 103 9.34 5.41 -2.36
N MET A 104 8.45 4.49 -1.94
CA MET A 104 8.86 3.25 -1.29
C MET A 104 9.68 2.35 -2.24
N GLN A 105 9.29 2.26 -3.51
CA GLN A 105 10.03 1.48 -4.51
C GLN A 105 11.41 2.09 -4.80
N ILE A 106 11.47 3.41 -5.06
CA ILE A 106 12.71 4.14 -5.29
C ILE A 106 13.63 4.00 -4.07
N SER A 107 13.08 4.20 -2.86
CA SER A 107 13.80 4.01 -1.60
C SER A 107 14.41 2.61 -1.51
N SER A 108 13.67 1.55 -1.85
CA SER A 108 14.21 0.18 -1.85
C SER A 108 15.32 -0.04 -2.88
N VAL A 109 15.19 0.55 -4.08
CA VAL A 109 16.17 0.45 -5.16
C VAL A 109 17.45 1.22 -4.80
N VAL A 110 17.32 2.40 -4.20
CA VAL A 110 18.44 3.23 -3.77
C VAL A 110 19.17 2.61 -2.58
N ALA A 111 18.45 1.97 -1.66
CA ALA A 111 19.05 1.32 -0.50
C ALA A 111 19.77 0.01 -0.86
N ALA A 112 19.33 -0.72 -1.89
CA ALA A 112 19.82 -2.05 -2.21
C ALA A 112 21.34 -2.14 -2.49
N PRO A 113 21.99 -1.24 -3.27
CA PRO A 113 23.43 -1.29 -3.49
C PRO A 113 24.26 -1.16 -2.21
N ARG A 114 23.76 -0.40 -1.23
CA ARG A 114 24.47 -0.13 0.02
C ARG A 114 24.22 -1.18 1.10
N LEU A 115 22.99 -1.67 1.20
CA LEU A 115 22.56 -2.67 2.19
C LEU A 115 22.82 -4.11 1.75
N GLY A 116 23.16 -4.34 0.47
CA GLY A 116 23.57 -5.63 -0.07
C GLY A 116 22.44 -6.45 -0.70
N LEU A 117 22.84 -7.52 -1.39
CA LEU A 117 21.90 -8.42 -2.10
C LEU A 117 21.01 -9.21 -1.13
N SER A 118 21.52 -9.56 0.04
CA SER A 118 20.76 -10.23 1.10
C SER A 118 19.58 -9.38 1.57
N PHE A 119 19.77 -8.08 1.77
CA PHE A 119 18.71 -7.13 2.11
C PHE A 119 17.57 -7.18 1.09
N ASN A 120 17.90 -7.08 -0.21
CA ASN A 120 16.89 -7.06 -1.26
C ASN A 120 16.16 -8.41 -1.38
N ALA A 121 16.88 -9.52 -1.27
CA ALA A 121 16.29 -10.87 -1.27
C ALA A 121 15.33 -11.05 -0.08
N GLY A 122 15.77 -10.70 1.12
CA GLY A 122 14.97 -10.79 2.34
C GLY A 122 13.72 -9.90 2.28
N LEU A 123 13.87 -8.64 1.86
CA LEU A 123 12.78 -7.67 1.75
C LEU A 123 11.73 -8.12 0.72
N ARG A 124 12.16 -8.62 -0.44
CA ARG A 124 11.25 -9.15 -1.47
C ARG A 124 10.57 -10.44 -1.03
N GLY A 125 11.30 -11.36 -0.40
CA GLY A 125 10.75 -12.59 0.15
C GLY A 125 9.66 -12.29 1.18
N ALA A 126 9.96 -11.42 2.16
CA ALA A 126 9.00 -10.99 3.17
C ALA A 126 7.79 -10.28 2.53
N SER A 127 8.02 -9.34 1.61
CA SER A 127 6.93 -8.63 0.91
C SER A 127 6.03 -9.55 0.10
N THR A 128 6.59 -10.61 -0.49
CA THR A 128 5.84 -11.61 -1.26
C THR A 128 4.92 -12.41 -0.34
N LEU A 129 5.43 -12.87 0.81
CA LEU A 129 4.64 -13.60 1.81
C LEU A 129 3.53 -12.74 2.44
N LEU A 130 3.77 -11.43 2.57
CA LEU A 130 2.78 -10.46 3.04
C LEU A 130 1.80 -10.01 1.93
N GLY A 131 1.92 -10.55 0.71
CA GLY A 131 1.03 -10.27 -0.42
C GLY A 131 -0.47 -10.36 -0.10
N PRO A 132 -0.96 -11.38 0.65
CA PRO A 132 -2.37 -11.48 1.05
C PRO A 132 -2.86 -10.28 1.88
N LEU A 133 -2.01 -9.67 2.72
CA LEU A 133 -2.37 -8.45 3.45
C LEU A 133 -2.59 -7.27 2.51
N ASN A 134 -1.84 -7.16 1.42
CA ASN A 134 -2.08 -6.12 0.42
C ASN A 134 -3.45 -6.27 -0.25
N VAL A 135 -3.90 -7.52 -0.49
CA VAL A 135 -5.24 -7.80 -1.01
C VAL A 135 -6.30 -7.41 0.02
N LEU A 136 -6.11 -7.78 1.29
CA LEU A 136 -6.98 -7.39 2.39
C LEU A 136 -7.10 -5.86 2.51
N PHE A 137 -5.97 -5.14 2.48
CA PHE A 137 -5.92 -3.68 2.54
C PHE A 137 -6.61 -3.03 1.33
N GLY A 138 -6.44 -3.59 0.14
CA GLY A 138 -7.18 -3.18 -1.05
C GLY A 138 -8.70 -3.34 -0.89
N GLY A 139 -9.15 -4.48 -0.39
CA GLY A 139 -10.57 -4.74 -0.10
C GLY A 139 -11.13 -3.85 1.01
N ALA A 140 -10.35 -3.58 2.05
CA ALA A 140 -10.72 -2.70 3.14
C ALA A 140 -10.99 -1.27 2.64
N ARG A 141 -10.20 -0.75 1.70
CA ARG A 141 -10.45 0.58 1.09
C ARG A 141 -11.83 0.66 0.43
N LEU A 142 -12.21 -0.37 -0.32
CA LEU A 142 -13.46 -0.39 -1.06
C LEU A 142 -14.69 -0.52 -0.14
N THR A 143 -14.53 -1.21 0.99
CA THR A 143 -15.64 -1.52 1.90
C THR A 143 -15.79 -0.52 3.04
N LEU A 144 -14.69 -0.03 3.62
CA LEU A 144 -14.72 0.87 4.77
C LEU A 144 -15.09 2.30 4.40
N LEU A 145 -14.62 2.79 3.24
CA LEU A 145 -14.86 4.17 2.81
C LEU A 145 -16.36 4.54 2.76
N PRO A 146 -17.24 3.81 2.03
CA PRO A 146 -18.66 4.15 1.98
C PRO A 146 -19.35 3.97 3.35
N ARG A 147 -18.87 3.03 4.18
CA ARG A 147 -19.41 2.81 5.54
C ARG A 147 -19.06 3.96 6.47
N MET A 148 -17.82 4.44 6.44
CA MET A 148 -17.37 5.56 7.27
C MET A 148 -18.01 6.88 6.83
N ALA A 149 -18.20 7.09 5.52
CA ALA A 149 -18.82 8.31 5.00
C ALA A 149 -20.31 8.46 5.37
N ARG A 150 -21.01 7.34 5.63
CA ARG A 150 -22.44 7.34 5.95
C ARG A 150 -22.76 7.16 7.43
N SER A 151 -21.77 6.78 8.24
CA SER A 151 -22.01 6.40 9.64
C SER A 151 -21.76 7.56 10.60
N PRO A 152 -22.71 7.89 11.49
CA PRO A 152 -22.48 8.86 12.57
C PRO A 152 -21.46 8.36 13.60
N ARG A 153 -21.14 7.05 13.59
CA ARG A 153 -20.14 6.41 14.44
C ARG A 153 -18.80 6.20 13.71
N SER A 154 -18.48 7.07 12.75
CA SER A 154 -17.25 7.00 11.94
C SER A 154 -15.97 6.86 12.77
N ARG A 155 -15.90 7.50 13.94
CA ARG A 155 -14.77 7.39 14.88
C ARG A 155 -14.64 6.00 15.53
N GLN A 156 -15.75 5.39 15.91
CA GLN A 156 -15.72 4.01 16.44
C GLN A 156 -15.32 3.03 15.34
N LEU A 157 -15.79 3.26 14.10
CA LEU A 157 -15.35 2.48 12.93
C LEU A 157 -13.86 2.69 12.64
N LEU A 158 -13.33 3.89 12.81
CA LEU A 158 -11.89 4.16 12.69
C LEU A 158 -11.10 3.29 13.68
N VAL A 159 -11.39 3.40 14.97
CA VAL A 159 -10.65 2.64 16.00
C VAL A 159 -10.81 1.13 15.78
N GLY A 160 -12.04 0.66 15.54
CA GLY A 160 -12.33 -0.74 15.31
C GLY A 160 -11.63 -1.30 14.06
N SER A 161 -11.63 -0.56 12.95
CA SER A 161 -10.95 -0.98 11.71
C SER A 161 -9.43 -0.86 11.81
N SER A 162 -8.89 0.16 12.48
CA SER A 162 -7.45 0.26 12.77
C SER A 162 -6.98 -0.94 13.59
N ALA A 163 -7.71 -1.29 14.66
CA ALA A 163 -7.39 -2.45 15.50
C ALA A 163 -7.52 -3.76 14.70
N ALA A 164 -8.63 -3.95 13.98
CA ALA A 164 -8.87 -5.17 13.20
C ALA A 164 -7.81 -5.39 12.11
N LEU A 165 -7.44 -4.35 11.34
CA LEU A 165 -6.42 -4.45 10.30
C LEU A 165 -5.02 -4.68 10.88
N SER A 166 -4.71 -4.04 12.02
CA SER A 166 -3.43 -4.23 12.71
C SER A 166 -3.30 -5.63 13.28
N LEU A 167 -4.36 -6.15 13.91
CA LEU A 167 -4.42 -7.52 14.44
C LEU A 167 -4.38 -8.56 13.31
N ALA A 168 -5.05 -8.31 12.18
CA ALA A 168 -4.94 -9.17 10.99
C ALA A 168 -3.50 -9.20 10.46
N GLY A 169 -2.83 -8.05 10.41
CA GLY A 169 -1.41 -7.97 10.05
C GLY A 169 -0.53 -8.77 11.01
N LEU A 170 -0.71 -8.58 12.32
CA LEU A 170 0.05 -9.27 13.35
C LEU A 170 -0.18 -10.80 13.30
N GLY A 171 -1.45 -11.21 13.23
CA GLY A 171 -1.83 -12.62 13.12
C GLY A 171 -1.22 -13.28 11.89
N TRP A 172 -1.24 -12.60 10.74
CA TRP A 172 -0.62 -13.10 9.52
C TRP A 172 0.90 -13.25 9.64
N VAL A 173 1.58 -12.28 10.26
CA VAL A 173 3.03 -12.35 10.52
C VAL A 173 3.38 -13.51 11.43
N VAL A 174 2.60 -13.73 12.50
CA VAL A 174 2.78 -14.87 13.42
C VAL A 174 2.58 -16.20 12.69
N ILE A 175 1.50 -16.34 11.91
CA ILE A 175 1.22 -17.54 11.10
C ILE A 175 2.38 -17.81 10.13
N LEU A 176 2.82 -16.78 9.40
CA LEU A 176 3.94 -16.90 8.48
C LEU A 176 5.22 -17.29 9.20
N TYR A 177 5.53 -16.67 10.33
CA TYR A 177 6.74 -16.97 11.10
C TYR A 177 6.78 -18.45 11.49
N TRP A 178 5.67 -19.00 11.98
CA TRP A 178 5.55 -20.42 12.30
C TRP A 178 5.62 -21.31 11.07
N LEU A 179 4.89 -21.00 10.00
CA LEU A 179 4.91 -21.76 8.74
C LEU A 179 6.33 -21.86 8.17
N LEU A 180 7.04 -20.73 8.23
CA LEU A 180 8.38 -20.58 7.73
C LEU A 180 9.36 -21.50 8.48
N VAL A 181 9.22 -21.69 9.80
CA VAL A 181 10.06 -22.65 10.55
C VAL A 181 10.05 -24.05 9.92
N PHE A 182 8.93 -24.48 9.36
CA PHE A 182 8.76 -25.83 8.82
C PHE A 182 9.00 -25.91 7.30
N ALA A 183 8.46 -24.97 6.53
CA ALA A 183 8.45 -25.01 5.07
C ALA A 183 9.41 -23.99 4.41
N GLY A 184 10.09 -23.18 5.21
CA GLY A 184 10.90 -22.05 4.78
C GLY A 184 11.98 -22.40 3.75
N PRO A 185 12.89 -23.37 4.04
CA PRO A 185 13.94 -23.76 3.11
C PRO A 185 13.39 -24.28 1.77
N ALA A 186 12.27 -25.02 1.80
CA ALA A 186 11.66 -25.59 0.60
C ALA A 186 10.98 -24.52 -0.28
N VAL A 187 10.40 -23.47 0.32
CA VAL A 187 9.69 -22.42 -0.40
C VAL A 187 10.61 -21.30 -0.87
N LEU A 188 11.58 -20.90 -0.05
CA LEU A 188 12.41 -19.70 -0.27
C LEU A 188 13.85 -20.02 -0.68
N GLY A 189 14.28 -21.28 -0.61
CA GLY A 189 15.65 -21.69 -0.92
C GLY A 189 16.68 -20.91 -0.10
N ASP A 190 17.73 -20.44 -0.75
CA ASP A 190 18.85 -19.74 -0.10
C ASP A 190 18.45 -18.41 0.57
N SER A 191 17.35 -17.80 0.15
CA SER A 191 16.85 -16.55 0.74
C SER A 191 16.13 -16.75 2.08
N TRP A 192 15.86 -18.01 2.45
CA TRP A 192 15.10 -18.41 3.63
C TRP A 192 15.50 -17.68 4.91
N GLN A 193 16.77 -17.80 5.30
CA GLN A 193 17.25 -17.27 6.58
C GLN A 193 17.06 -15.75 6.66
N VAL A 194 17.44 -15.04 5.60
CA VAL A 194 17.34 -13.58 5.57
C VAL A 194 15.88 -13.12 5.54
N THR A 195 15.01 -13.80 4.79
CA THR A 195 13.57 -13.52 4.81
C THR A 195 12.96 -13.76 6.18
N ARG A 196 13.32 -14.85 6.86
CA ARG A 196 12.84 -15.16 8.22
C ARG A 196 13.24 -14.07 9.21
N ASP A 197 14.49 -13.63 9.15
CA ASP A 197 15.03 -12.61 10.07
C ASP A 197 14.39 -11.23 9.82
N MET A 198 14.04 -10.92 8.58
CA MET A 198 13.38 -9.67 8.20
C MET A 198 11.87 -9.67 8.43
N LEU A 199 11.22 -10.85 8.40
CA LEU A 199 9.77 -10.95 8.43
C LEU A 199 9.12 -10.21 9.62
N PRO A 200 9.61 -10.29 10.87
CA PRO A 200 9.01 -9.55 11.99
C PRO A 200 9.05 -8.03 11.78
N TRP A 201 10.15 -7.52 11.24
CA TRP A 201 10.33 -6.09 11.00
C TRP A 201 9.43 -5.60 9.87
N VAL A 202 9.42 -6.30 8.73
CA VAL A 202 8.52 -5.95 7.62
C VAL A 202 7.07 -6.17 8.04
N GLY A 203 6.80 -7.18 8.85
CA GLY A 203 5.49 -7.41 9.47
C GLY A 203 5.02 -6.22 10.31
N ALA A 204 5.90 -5.62 11.12
CA ALA A 204 5.59 -4.43 11.90
C ALA A 204 5.23 -3.22 11.03
N THR A 205 5.83 -3.07 9.84
CA THR A 205 5.42 -2.01 8.90
C THR A 205 4.01 -2.25 8.38
N TYR A 206 3.60 -3.50 8.15
CA TYR A 206 2.24 -3.84 7.73
C TYR A 206 1.20 -3.64 8.86
N VAL A 207 1.57 -3.94 10.11
CA VAL A 207 0.72 -3.67 11.29
C VAL A 207 0.43 -2.17 11.38
N THR A 208 1.48 -1.34 11.36
CA THR A 208 1.33 0.13 11.41
C THR A 208 0.64 0.68 10.16
N GLN A 209 0.86 0.09 8.99
CA GLN A 209 0.18 0.44 7.74
C GLN A 209 -1.32 0.13 7.80
N GLY A 210 -1.75 -0.94 8.47
CA GLY A 210 -3.16 -1.25 8.70
C GLY A 210 -3.87 -0.16 9.50
N ALA A 211 -3.26 0.31 10.60
CA ALA A 211 -3.77 1.43 11.38
C ALA A 211 -3.83 2.73 10.56
N TYR A 212 -2.72 3.08 9.88
CA TYR A 212 -2.63 4.24 8.99
C TYR A 212 -3.69 4.21 7.90
N LEU A 213 -3.93 3.04 7.28
CA LEU A 213 -4.91 2.90 6.22
C LEU A 213 -6.33 3.23 6.69
N ALA A 214 -6.73 2.73 7.85
CA ALA A 214 -8.03 3.05 8.44
C ALA A 214 -8.16 4.55 8.75
N ALA A 215 -7.11 5.18 9.30
CA ALA A 215 -7.07 6.63 9.52
C ALA A 215 -7.19 7.42 8.21
N PHE A 216 -6.47 7.01 7.18
CA PHE A 216 -6.53 7.63 5.86
C PHE A 216 -7.94 7.53 5.26
N ILE A 217 -8.59 6.37 5.34
CA ILE A 217 -9.97 6.19 4.86
C ILE A 217 -10.94 7.09 5.64
N HIS A 218 -10.81 7.13 6.96
CA HIS A 218 -11.62 7.99 7.82
C HIS A 218 -11.44 9.47 7.47
N ALA A 219 -10.20 9.94 7.36
CA ALA A 219 -9.88 11.32 7.02
C ALA A 219 -10.52 11.75 5.69
N ARG A 220 -10.54 10.85 4.70
CA ARG A 220 -11.22 11.10 3.43
C ARG A 220 -12.74 11.08 3.57
N ALA A 221 -13.29 10.20 4.39
CA ALA A 221 -14.73 10.18 4.67
C ALA A 221 -15.21 11.49 5.33
N VAL A 222 -14.38 12.14 6.14
CA VAL A 222 -14.70 13.42 6.81
C VAL A 222 -14.11 14.67 6.10
N VAL A 223 -13.53 14.52 4.90
CA VAL A 223 -13.00 15.63 4.08
C VAL A 223 -11.86 16.42 4.78
N LEU A 224 -10.91 15.73 5.41
CA LEU A 224 -9.71 16.32 6.02
C LEU A 224 -8.52 16.36 5.03
N ASP A 225 -8.74 16.87 3.82
CA ASP A 225 -7.78 16.76 2.72
C ASP A 225 -6.43 17.46 2.98
N SER A 226 -6.45 18.63 3.63
CA SER A 226 -5.23 19.36 3.98
C SER A 226 -4.35 18.57 4.97
N VAL A 227 -4.96 17.99 6.00
CA VAL A 227 -4.28 17.17 7.00
C VAL A 227 -3.70 15.92 6.36
N VAL A 228 -4.46 15.26 5.50
CA VAL A 228 -4.00 14.06 4.78
C VAL A 228 -2.77 14.38 3.92
N ARG A 229 -2.78 15.52 3.23
CA ARG A 229 -1.64 15.96 2.43
C ARG A 229 -0.41 16.21 3.30
N SER A 230 -0.55 16.95 4.40
CA SER A 230 0.55 17.20 5.34
C SER A 230 1.09 15.90 5.94
N ALA A 231 0.21 14.99 6.36
CA ALA A 231 0.60 13.69 6.89
C ALA A 231 1.38 12.85 5.86
N ARG A 232 1.01 12.90 4.58
CA ARG A 232 1.74 12.23 3.49
C ARG A 232 3.11 12.85 3.22
N VAL A 233 3.21 14.17 3.21
CA VAL A 233 4.51 14.86 3.04
C VAL A 233 5.45 14.48 4.18
N VAL A 234 4.96 14.49 5.43
CA VAL A 234 5.74 14.07 6.61
C VAL A 234 6.12 12.59 6.49
N GLN A 235 5.18 11.71 6.11
CA GLN A 235 5.46 10.29 5.91
C GLN A 235 6.56 10.08 4.86
N LEU A 236 6.47 10.74 3.70
CA LEU A 236 7.48 10.69 2.66
C LEU A 236 8.84 11.19 3.16
N GLY A 237 8.88 12.32 3.85
CA GLY A 237 10.10 12.86 4.44
C GLY A 237 10.75 11.89 5.42
N LEU A 238 9.96 11.25 6.28
CA LEU A 238 10.45 10.25 7.23
C LEU A 238 10.95 8.96 6.55
N VAL A 239 10.29 8.51 5.47
CA VAL A 239 10.77 7.38 4.66
C VAL A 239 12.11 7.71 4.02
N VAL A 240 12.25 8.90 3.42
CA VAL A 240 13.51 9.35 2.81
C VAL A 240 14.61 9.47 3.87
N LEU A 241 14.31 10.10 5.01
CA LEU A 241 15.26 10.24 6.11
C LEU A 241 15.69 8.87 6.67
N GLY A 242 14.72 7.98 6.94
CA GLY A 242 15.01 6.62 7.42
C GLY A 242 15.85 5.81 6.44
N THR A 243 15.61 5.99 5.14
CA THR A 243 16.42 5.38 4.07
C THR A 243 17.85 5.92 4.11
N ALA A 244 18.03 7.24 4.19
CA ALA A 244 19.36 7.86 4.24
C ALA A 244 20.15 7.42 5.47
N VAL A 245 19.53 7.43 6.66
CA VAL A 245 20.18 6.98 7.90
C VAL A 245 20.55 5.51 7.82
N ALA A 246 19.67 4.66 7.28
CA ALA A 246 19.96 3.24 7.08
C ALA A 246 21.15 3.00 6.15
N MET A 247 21.29 3.79 5.08
CA MET A 247 22.41 3.71 4.16
C MET A 247 23.74 4.15 4.79
N VAL A 248 23.71 5.18 5.65
CA VAL A 248 24.89 5.66 6.38
C VAL A 248 25.32 4.63 7.43
N ALA A 249 24.38 4.10 8.21
CA ALA A 249 24.64 3.10 9.25
C ALA A 249 24.87 1.69 8.69
N VAL A 250 24.54 1.45 7.41
CA VAL A 250 24.55 0.12 6.77
C VAL A 250 23.71 -0.90 7.55
N ASP A 251 22.58 -0.44 8.10
CA ASP A 251 21.66 -1.28 8.87
C ASP A 251 20.25 -1.22 8.29
N TRP A 252 19.80 -2.37 7.77
CA TRP A 252 18.46 -2.51 7.22
C TRP A 252 17.35 -2.42 8.26
N ARG A 253 17.63 -2.67 9.54
CA ARG A 253 16.63 -2.55 10.61
C ARG A 253 16.16 -1.11 10.74
N ILE A 254 17.09 -0.15 10.59
CA ILE A 254 16.79 1.28 10.58
C ILE A 254 15.88 1.63 9.41
N TYR A 255 16.10 1.05 8.22
CA TYR A 255 15.24 1.26 7.05
C TYR A 255 13.79 0.86 7.34
N VAL A 256 13.61 -0.34 7.90
CA VAL A 256 12.27 -0.88 8.18
C VAL A 256 11.61 -0.16 9.35
N ALA A 257 12.36 0.17 10.40
CA ALA A 257 11.89 0.96 11.53
C ALA A 257 11.47 2.37 11.10
N GLY A 258 12.23 3.02 10.22
CA GLY A 258 11.89 4.32 9.65
C GLY A 258 10.57 4.31 8.89
N ASN A 259 10.32 3.27 8.09
CA ASN A 259 9.03 3.07 7.41
C ASN A 259 7.86 2.86 8.40
N ALA A 260 8.06 2.04 9.43
CA ALA A 260 7.05 1.85 10.47
C ALA A 260 6.75 3.16 11.22
N LEU A 261 7.78 3.91 11.59
CA LEU A 261 7.67 5.20 12.27
C LEU A 261 6.92 6.22 11.40
N ALA A 262 7.22 6.28 10.10
CA ALA A 262 6.52 7.15 9.15
C ALA A 262 5.01 6.87 9.12
N ASN A 263 4.60 5.59 9.13
CA ASN A 263 3.20 5.20 9.20
C ASN A 263 2.54 5.62 10.52
N VAL A 264 3.23 5.44 11.65
CA VAL A 264 2.74 5.81 12.99
C VAL A 264 2.55 7.32 13.10
N VAL A 265 3.55 8.12 12.69
CA VAL A 265 3.46 9.59 12.73
C VAL A 265 2.30 10.07 11.86
N ALA A 266 2.17 9.56 10.64
CA ALA A 266 1.09 9.94 9.75
C ALA A 266 -0.29 9.54 10.31
N PHE A 267 -0.40 8.37 10.94
CA PHE A 267 -1.61 7.95 11.66
C PHE A 267 -1.97 8.92 12.80
N LEU A 268 -0.99 9.27 13.65
CA LEU A 268 -1.22 10.16 14.79
C LEU A 268 -1.65 11.56 14.35
N MET A 269 -1.04 12.11 13.29
CA MET A 269 -1.43 13.41 12.73
C MET A 269 -2.88 13.41 12.25
N ILE A 270 -3.31 12.34 11.56
CA ILE A 270 -4.68 12.22 11.07
C ILE A 270 -5.67 12.03 12.22
N PHE A 271 -5.31 11.19 13.19
CA PHE A 271 -6.15 10.87 14.35
C PHE A 271 -6.35 12.09 15.27
N SER A 272 -5.29 12.87 15.51
CA SER A 272 -5.36 14.08 16.34
C SER A 272 -6.21 15.16 15.69
N ALA A 273 -6.07 15.39 14.38
CA ALA A 273 -6.89 16.34 13.64
C ALA A 273 -8.38 15.98 13.65
N GLY A 274 -8.72 14.69 13.51
CA GLY A 274 -10.09 14.22 13.65
C GLY A 274 -10.67 14.46 15.05
N SER A 275 -9.84 14.32 16.08
CA SER A 275 -10.24 14.56 17.49
C SER A 275 -10.43 16.06 17.79
N ALA A 276 -9.60 16.92 17.21
CA ALA A 276 -9.72 18.37 17.35
C ALA A 276 -11.03 18.90 16.74
N ARG A 277 -11.37 18.45 15.52
CA ARG A 277 -12.61 18.85 14.84
C ARG A 277 -13.86 18.45 15.61
N ALA A 278 -13.91 17.21 16.10
CA ALA A 278 -15.04 16.74 16.92
C ALA A 278 -15.25 17.58 18.18
N SER A 279 -14.16 18.04 18.80
CA SER A 279 -14.22 18.93 19.97
C SER A 279 -14.77 20.32 19.65
N VAL A 280 -14.46 20.87 18.47
CA VAL A 280 -14.99 22.16 18.01
C VAL A 280 -16.48 22.06 17.68
N GLU A 281 -16.90 21.00 16.98
CA GLU A 281 -18.32 20.76 16.65
C GLU A 281 -19.16 20.58 17.92
N ALA A 282 -18.64 19.89 18.95
CA ALA A 282 -19.33 19.74 20.23
C ALA A 282 -19.47 21.06 21.02
N ARG A 283 -18.55 22.03 20.84
CA ARG A 283 -18.61 23.35 21.49
C ARG A 283 -19.49 24.33 20.72
N GLY A 284 -19.45 24.30 19.39
CA GLY A 284 -20.24 25.19 18.54
C GLY A 284 -21.74 24.88 18.54
N GLY A 285 -22.13 23.61 18.73
CA GLY A 285 -23.54 23.21 18.86
C GLY A 285 -24.20 23.55 20.19
N ALA A 286 -23.49 24.20 21.11
CA ALA A 286 -23.99 24.61 22.43
C ALA A 286 -24.38 26.10 22.50
N GLN A 287 -24.42 26.82 21.37
CA GLN A 287 -25.04 28.14 21.32
C GLN A 287 -26.55 27.99 21.07
N PRO A 288 -27.41 28.36 22.05
CA PRO A 288 -28.86 28.28 21.94
C PRO A 288 -29.45 29.30 20.96
#